data_AF-A0A8J5RI12-F1
#
_entry.id   AF-A0A8J5RI12-F1
#
_cell.length_a   1.000
_cell.length_b   1.000
_cell.length_c   1.000
_cell.angle_alpha   90.00
_cell.angle_beta   90.00
_cell.angle_gamma   90.00
#
_symmetry.space_group_name_H-M   'P 1'
#
loop_
_entity.id
_entity.type
_entity.pdbx_description
1 polymer ?
#
loop_
_entity_poly.entity_id
_entity_poly.type
_entity_poly.pdbx_seq_one_letter_code
_entity_poly.pdbx_strand_id
1 'polypeptide(L)'
;MEPPEVLPGYRFMPTPEELVHCYLNRWITGQPLGELEKVFRHADVYASKPDKLTEEHRRFGHAGTWYFFSVAKWKGTCKGAAGRFNRRVKDGGTWNNSQRRRPIDGCGDGCSRLGFEYRDANNGKTVPGDHP
;
A
#
# COMPACT_ATOMS: atom_id res chain seq x y z
N MET A 1 -14.56 25.31 4.68
CA MET A 1 -15.42 24.20 4.25
C MET A 1 -15.27 23.14 5.31
N GLU A 2 -16.30 22.93 6.13
CA GLU A 2 -16.29 21.86 7.15
C GLU A 2 -16.19 20.49 6.46
N PRO A 3 -15.51 19.50 7.07
CA PRO A 3 -15.55 18.14 6.57
C PRO A 3 -17.01 17.66 6.55
N PRO A 4 -17.44 16.88 5.55
CA PRO A 4 -18.79 16.31 5.54
C PRO A 4 -19.03 15.58 6.86
N GLU A 5 -20.16 15.87 7.52
CA GLU A 5 -20.55 15.23 8.77
C GLU A 5 -20.77 13.73 8.54
N VAL A 6 -19.77 12.93 8.88
CA VAL A 6 -19.86 11.47 8.84
C VAL A 6 -20.40 10.98 10.17
N LEU A 7 -21.48 10.20 10.15
CA LEU A 7 -22.07 9.64 11.36
C LEU A 7 -21.06 8.75 12.11
N PRO A 8 -21.08 8.73 13.45
CA PRO A 8 -20.26 7.82 14.24
C PRO A 8 -20.39 6.36 13.75
N GLY A 9 -19.26 5.71 13.49
CA GLY A 9 -19.20 4.32 13.03
C GLY A 9 -19.02 4.14 11.53
N TYR A 10 -19.22 5.17 10.70
CA TYR A 10 -18.82 5.12 9.29
C TYR A 10 -17.30 5.00 9.16
N ARG A 11 -16.85 4.08 8.30
CA ARG A 11 -15.43 3.82 8.06
C ARG A 11 -15.16 3.76 6.57
N PHE A 12 -13.96 4.19 6.21
CA PHE A 12 -13.44 4.00 4.86
C PHE A 12 -13.09 2.53 4.64
N MET A 13 -13.96 1.80 3.94
CA MET A 13 -13.82 0.38 3.63
C MET A 13 -14.10 0.12 2.14
N PRO A 14 -13.23 0.61 1.24
CA PRO A 14 -13.45 0.48 -0.19
C PRO A 14 -13.31 -0.98 -0.64
N THR A 15 -14.12 -1.35 -1.62
CA THR A 15 -13.97 -2.59 -2.39
C THR A 15 -12.72 -2.51 -3.29
N PRO A 16 -12.15 -3.66 -3.73
CA PRO A 16 -11.06 -3.67 -4.71
C PRO A 16 -11.39 -2.89 -5.99
N GLU A 17 -12.63 -2.93 -6.44
CA GLU A 17 -13.14 -2.26 -7.63
C GLU A 17 -13.15 -0.75 -7.40
N GLU A 18 -13.66 -0.28 -6.25
CA GLU A 18 -13.62 1.14 -5.88
C GLU A 18 -12.18 1.64 -5.79
N LEU A 19 -11.27 0.89 -5.14
CA LEU A 19 -9.84 1.21 -5.06
C LEU A 19 -9.23 1.48 -6.44
N VAL A 20 -9.64 0.72 -7.46
CA VAL A 20 -9.12 0.91 -8.81
C VAL A 20 -9.85 2.05 -9.52
N HIS A 21 -11.17 1.96 -9.67
CA HIS A 21 -11.94 2.88 -10.50
C HIS A 21 -12.00 4.30 -9.94
N CYS A 22 -12.17 4.43 -8.63
CA CYS A 22 -12.35 5.73 -7.98
C CYS A 22 -11.02 6.38 -7.59
N TYR A 23 -9.96 5.60 -7.38
CA TYR A 23 -8.68 6.11 -6.83
C TYR A 23 -7.50 5.88 -7.78
N LEU A 24 -7.11 4.62 -8.02
CA LEU A 24 -5.91 4.32 -8.80
C LEU A 24 -5.98 4.83 -10.24
N ASN A 25 -7.10 4.64 -10.93
CA ASN A 25 -7.29 5.09 -12.31
C ASN A 25 -7.18 6.60 -12.42
N ARG A 26 -7.75 7.35 -11.47
CA ARG A 26 -7.63 8.81 -11.44
C ARG A 26 -6.17 9.24 -11.31
N TRP A 27 -5.43 8.60 -10.39
CA TRP A 27 -4.00 8.90 -10.22
C TRP A 27 -3.18 8.62 -11.48
N ILE A 28 -3.29 7.43 -12.08
CA ILE A 28 -2.46 7.05 -13.25
C ILE A 28 -2.83 7.80 -14.53
N THR A 29 -4.07 8.31 -14.63
CA THR A 29 -4.53 9.14 -15.75
C THR A 29 -4.29 10.64 -15.53
N GLY A 30 -3.74 11.03 -14.38
CA GLY A 30 -3.46 12.43 -14.06
C GLY A 30 -4.71 13.27 -13.74
N GLN A 31 -5.84 12.62 -13.42
CA GLN A 31 -7.03 13.33 -12.97
C GLN A 31 -6.81 13.91 -11.56
N PRO A 32 -7.36 15.10 -11.26
CA PRO A 32 -7.29 15.67 -9.92
C PRO A 32 -7.89 14.73 -8.87
N LEU A 33 -7.12 14.45 -7.82
CA LEU A 33 -7.56 13.59 -6.71
C LEU A 33 -8.48 14.32 -5.73
N GLY A 34 -8.35 15.65 -5.59
CA GLY A 34 -9.23 16.46 -4.75
C GLY A 34 -9.33 15.93 -3.32
N GLU A 35 -10.56 15.73 -2.83
CA GLU A 35 -10.84 15.20 -1.49
C GLU A 35 -10.22 13.81 -1.22
N LEU A 36 -9.85 13.05 -2.26
CA LEU A 36 -9.25 11.71 -2.13
C LEU A 36 -7.83 11.76 -1.51
N GLU A 37 -7.14 12.91 -1.56
CA GLU A 37 -5.83 13.12 -0.91
C GLU A 37 -5.92 13.09 0.62
N LYS A 38 -7.13 13.21 1.19
CA LYS A 38 -7.37 13.03 2.62
C LYS A 38 -7.22 11.57 3.08
N VAL A 39 -7.29 10.64 2.13
CA VAL A 39 -7.31 9.19 2.40
C VAL A 39 -6.07 8.49 1.84
N PHE A 40 -5.65 8.85 0.62
CA PHE A 40 -4.49 8.25 -0.03
C PHE A 40 -3.27 9.15 0.05
N ARG A 41 -2.12 8.57 0.41
CA ARG A 41 -0.84 9.28 0.45
C ARG A 41 0.12 8.78 -0.63
N HIS A 42 0.86 9.69 -1.23
CA HIS A 42 1.96 9.34 -2.11
C HIS A 42 3.15 8.92 -1.26
N ALA A 43 3.58 7.66 -1.36
CA ALA A 43 4.71 7.16 -0.60
C ALA A 43 5.41 6.01 -1.34
N ASP A 44 6.73 5.91 -1.17
CA ASP A 44 7.51 4.75 -1.59
C ASP A 44 7.37 3.65 -0.51
N VAL A 45 6.49 2.68 -0.73
CA VAL A 45 6.24 1.58 0.23
C VAL A 45 7.42 0.63 0.40
N TYR A 46 8.51 0.86 -0.36
CA TYR A 46 9.78 0.14 -0.25
C TYR A 46 10.87 1.00 0.40
N ALA A 47 10.59 2.23 0.82
CA ALA A 47 11.58 3.11 1.42
C ALA A 47 11.91 2.73 2.86
N SER A 48 10.92 2.32 3.64
CA SER A 48 11.06 1.99 5.07
C SER A 48 10.19 0.79 5.45
N LYS A 49 10.43 0.24 6.64
CA LYS A 49 9.61 -0.86 7.19
C LYS A 49 8.16 -0.39 7.45
N PRO A 50 7.17 -1.30 7.44
CA PRO A 50 5.76 -0.94 7.55
C PRO A 50 5.45 -0.05 8.75
N ASP A 51 5.94 -0.41 9.96
CA ASP A 51 5.66 0.35 11.19
C ASP A 51 6.16 1.80 11.11
N LYS A 52 7.35 1.99 10.54
CA LYS A 52 7.95 3.33 10.37
C LYS A 52 7.16 4.14 9.35
N LEU A 53 6.75 3.52 8.25
CA LEU A 53 5.93 4.15 7.21
C LEU A 53 4.56 4.57 7.76
N THR A 54 3.90 3.70 8.54
CA THR A 54 2.60 4.01 9.15
C THR A 54 2.71 5.06 10.25
N GLU A 55 3.81 5.10 11.01
CA GLU A 55 4.04 6.15 12.01
C GLU A 55 4.26 7.51 11.34
N GLU A 56 5.06 7.57 10.27
CA GLU A 56 5.26 8.79 9.47
C GLU A 56 3.93 9.33 8.90
N HIS A 57 3.00 8.43 8.57
CA HIS A 57 1.69 8.74 8.01
C HIS A 57 0.54 8.53 9.01
N ARG A 58 0.81 8.60 10.31
CA ARG A 58 -0.15 8.22 11.37
C ARG A 58 -1.51 8.91 11.25
N ARG A 59 -1.52 10.18 10.84
CA ARG A 59 -2.75 10.99 10.68
C ARG A 59 -3.67 10.53 9.54
N PHE A 60 -3.17 9.71 8.61
CA PHE A 60 -3.92 9.20 7.46
C PHE A 60 -4.36 7.74 7.65
N GLY A 61 -4.19 7.19 8.86
CA GLY A 61 -4.67 5.85 9.19
C GLY A 61 -6.18 5.84 9.37
N HIS A 62 -6.86 4.94 8.68
CA HIS A 62 -8.29 4.69 8.79
C HIS A 62 -8.53 3.38 9.52
N ALA A 63 -8.88 3.45 10.81
CA ALA A 63 -9.13 2.28 11.65
C ALA A 63 -8.00 1.23 11.59
N GLY A 64 -6.74 1.68 11.63
CA GLY A 64 -5.57 0.79 11.56
C GLY A 64 -5.19 0.34 10.14
N THR A 65 -5.78 0.93 9.09
CA THR A 65 -5.42 0.67 7.70
C THR A 65 -4.91 1.94 7.03
N TRP A 66 -3.86 1.84 6.22
CA TRP A 66 -3.30 2.94 5.44
C TRP A 66 -3.35 2.63 3.96
N TYR A 67 -3.61 3.64 3.15
CA TYR A 67 -3.70 3.53 1.70
C TYR A 67 -2.64 4.43 1.04
N PHE A 68 -1.84 3.84 0.16
CA PHE A 68 -0.73 4.53 -0.48
C PHE A 68 -0.80 4.39 -2.00
N PHE A 69 -0.52 5.48 -2.69
CA PHE A 69 -0.09 5.45 -4.07
C PHE A 69 1.43 5.29 -4.12
N SER A 70 1.88 4.23 -4.78
CA SER A 70 3.30 3.89 -4.84
C SER A 70 3.67 3.39 -6.22
N VAL A 71 4.85 3.81 -6.69
CA VAL A 71 5.39 3.35 -7.97
C VAL A 71 6.05 2.00 -7.76
N ALA A 72 5.57 0.99 -8.48
CA ALA A 72 6.17 -0.33 -8.46
C ALA A 72 7.60 -0.29 -9.02
N LYS A 73 8.56 -0.86 -8.28
CA LYS A 73 9.96 -0.96 -8.73
C LYS A 73 10.17 -2.28 -9.43
N TRP A 74 10.77 -2.25 -10.61
CA TRP A 74 11.15 -3.47 -11.33
C TRP A 74 12.52 -3.97 -10.88
N LYS A 75 12.69 -5.29 -10.91
CA LYS A 75 13.97 -5.97 -10.72
C LYS A 75 14.60 -6.15 -12.11
N GLY A 76 15.80 -5.61 -12.29
CA GLY A 76 16.50 -5.68 -13.57
C GLY A 76 15.86 -4.81 -14.65
N THR A 77 16.17 -5.10 -15.91
CA THR A 77 15.75 -4.30 -17.07
C THR A 77 14.40 -4.74 -17.66
N CYS A 78 13.95 -5.97 -17.40
CA CYS A 78 12.68 -6.48 -17.89
C CYS A 78 11.50 -5.82 -17.16
N LYS A 79 10.71 -5.03 -17.90
CA LYS A 79 9.46 -4.39 -17.44
C LYS A 79 8.25 -5.09 -18.06
N GLY A 80 7.08 -4.93 -17.45
CA GLY A 80 5.82 -5.48 -17.97
C GLY A 80 5.55 -6.91 -17.51
N ALA A 81 4.71 -7.65 -18.25
CA ALA A 81 4.13 -8.93 -17.81
C ALA A 81 5.16 -9.99 -17.36
N ALA A 82 6.33 -10.04 -17.99
CA ALA A 82 7.41 -10.98 -17.64
C ALA A 82 8.40 -10.42 -16.59
N GLY A 83 8.31 -9.13 -16.28
CA GLY A 83 9.18 -8.48 -15.30
C GLY A 83 8.86 -8.91 -13.86
N ARG A 84 9.86 -8.88 -12.98
CA ARG A 84 9.67 -9.14 -11.55
C ARG A 84 9.75 -7.83 -10.79
N PHE A 85 8.91 -7.63 -9.78
CA PHE A 85 9.03 -6.45 -8.93
C PHE A 85 10.16 -6.61 -7.90
N ASN A 86 10.92 -5.54 -7.70
CA ASN A 86 11.82 -5.39 -6.56
C ASN A 86 10.98 -5.02 -5.33
N ARG A 87 11.07 -5.86 -4.31
CA ARG A 87 10.27 -5.81 -3.09
C ARG A 87 11.12 -5.68 -1.82
N ARG A 88 12.43 -5.43 -1.97
CA ARG A 88 13.34 -5.19 -0.85
C ARG A 88 13.12 -3.78 -0.32
N VAL A 89 13.02 -3.66 1.00
CA VAL A 89 12.91 -2.37 1.68
C VAL A 89 14.32 -1.83 1.97
N LYS A 90 14.54 -0.52 1.78
CA LYS A 90 15.88 0.09 1.94
C LYS A 90 16.45 -0.08 3.36
N ASP A 91 15.61 0.12 4.36
CA ASP A 91 15.93 -0.01 5.79
C ASP A 91 16.05 -1.49 6.25
N GLY A 92 15.93 -2.46 5.34
CA GLY A 92 16.00 -3.89 5.65
C GLY A 92 14.66 -4.61 5.49
N GLY A 93 14.73 -5.93 5.33
CA GLY A 93 13.57 -6.79 5.11
C GLY A 93 13.06 -6.82 3.67
N THR A 94 12.00 -7.59 3.43
CA THR A 94 11.43 -7.82 2.09
C THR A 94 9.94 -8.14 2.17
N TRP A 95 9.17 -7.58 1.24
CA TRP A 95 7.77 -7.96 1.02
C TRP A 95 7.69 -9.27 0.23
N ASN A 96 7.15 -10.31 0.86
CA ASN A 96 6.99 -11.64 0.29
C ASN A 96 5.56 -11.85 -0.16
N ASN A 97 5.36 -12.61 -1.24
CA ASN A 97 4.01 -12.87 -1.72
C ASN A 97 3.32 -13.83 -0.75
N SER A 98 2.18 -13.44 -0.20
CA SER A 98 1.42 -14.28 0.73
C SER A 98 0.17 -14.88 0.08
N GLN A 99 -0.31 -14.29 -1.03
CA GLN A 99 -1.55 -14.72 -1.67
C GLN A 99 -1.39 -14.92 -3.18
N ARG A 100 -2.31 -15.66 -3.79
CA ARG A 100 -2.38 -15.74 -5.25
C ARG A 100 -2.90 -14.41 -5.81
N ARG A 101 -2.37 -14.01 -6.96
CA ARG A 101 -2.90 -12.88 -7.73
C ARG A 101 -4.35 -13.17 -8.10
N ARG A 102 -5.24 -12.21 -7.85
CA ARG A 102 -6.65 -12.28 -8.26
C ARG A 102 -6.96 -11.14 -9.23
N PRO A 103 -7.64 -11.41 -10.36
CA PRO A 103 -8.17 -10.34 -11.19
C PRO A 103 -9.16 -9.49 -10.36
N ILE A 104 -9.31 -8.23 -10.74
CA ILE A 104 -10.35 -7.35 -10.20
C ILE A 104 -11.43 -7.22 -11.28
N ASP A 105 -12.67 -7.55 -10.92
CA ASP A 105 -13.77 -7.58 -11.86
C ASP A 105 -14.06 -6.17 -12.39
N GLY A 106 -14.45 -6.07 -13.67
CA GLY A 106 -14.78 -4.78 -14.30
C GLY A 106 -13.60 -3.85 -14.62
N CYS A 107 -12.36 -4.19 -14.24
CA CYS A 107 -11.18 -3.34 -14.45
C CYS A 107 -10.36 -3.63 -15.73
N GLY A 108 -10.74 -4.62 -16.54
CA GLY A 108 -10.02 -5.01 -17.76
C GLY A 108 -8.73 -5.80 -17.51
N ASP A 109 -8.07 -6.20 -18.60
CA ASP A 109 -6.89 -7.04 -18.55
C ASP A 109 -5.71 -6.36 -17.83
N GLY A 110 -5.07 -7.10 -16.92
CA GLY A 110 -3.91 -6.64 -16.16
C GLY A 110 -4.23 -5.99 -14.81
N CYS A 111 -5.48 -5.65 -14.53
CA CYS A 111 -5.88 -5.20 -13.20
C CYS A 111 -6.01 -6.37 -12.22
N SER A 112 -5.30 -6.31 -11.10
CA SER A 112 -5.29 -7.42 -10.14
C SER A 112 -4.85 -7.02 -8.75
N ARG A 113 -5.36 -7.77 -7.77
CA ARG A 113 -4.97 -7.69 -6.36
C ARG A 113 -3.95 -8.77 -6.02
N LEU A 114 -2.97 -8.41 -5.19
CA LEU A 114 -1.97 -9.33 -4.67
C LEU A 114 -1.69 -9.03 -3.18
N GLY A 115 -1.66 -10.08 -2.35
CA GLY A 115 -1.35 -9.98 -0.93
C GLY A 115 0.13 -10.17 -0.65
N PHE A 116 0.71 -9.35 0.22
CA PHE A 116 2.09 -9.46 0.63
C PHE A 116 2.24 -9.42 2.16
N GLU A 117 3.28 -10.07 2.66
CA GLU A 117 3.70 -10.03 4.06
C GLU A 117 5.12 -9.49 4.15
N TYR A 118 5.36 -8.56 5.07
CA TYR A 118 6.69 -8.05 5.34
C TYR A 118 7.46 -9.07 6.19
N ARG A 119 8.71 -9.34 5.81
CA ARG A 119 9.67 -10.09 6.63
C ARG A 119 10.86 -9.21 6.93
N ASP A 120 11.12 -8.97 8.20
CA ASP A 120 12.31 -8.25 8.64
C ASP A 120 13.58 -9.07 8.29
N ALA A 121 14.70 -8.39 8.04
CA ALA A 121 15.99 -9.05 7.84
C ALA A 121 16.48 -9.77 9.12
N ASN A 122 15.99 -9.36 10.29
CA ASN A 122 16.48 -9.81 11.59
C ASN A 122 15.78 -11.06 12.16
N ASN A 123 15.03 -11.83 11.34
CA ASN A 123 14.25 -12.98 11.81
C ASN A 123 15.09 -14.23 12.19
N GLY A 124 16.15 -14.01 12.97
CA GLY A 124 17.02 -15.00 13.60
C GLY A 124 17.73 -14.52 14.88
N LYS A 125 17.41 -13.34 15.45
CA LYS A 125 17.87 -12.97 16.81
C LYS A 125 16.74 -12.33 17.61
N THR A 126 16.07 -13.14 18.42
CA THR A 126 15.53 -12.66 19.69
C THR A 126 16.71 -12.19 20.53
N VAL A 127 16.86 -10.88 20.71
CA VAL A 127 17.61 -10.37 21.86
C VAL A 127 16.73 -10.61 23.08
N PRO A 128 17.19 -11.36 24.11
CA PRO A 128 16.48 -11.45 25.38
C PRO A 128 16.31 -10.03 25.93
N GLY A 129 15.09 -9.70 26.35
CA GLY A 129 14.81 -8.42 26.96
C GLY A 129 15.54 -8.31 28.29
N ASP A 130 16.44 -7.33 28.39
CA ASP A 130 16.77 -6.71 29.66
C ASP A 130 15.81 -5.53 29.83
N HIS A 131 14.78 -5.75 30.64
CA HIS A 131 14.06 -4.66 31.28
C HIS A 131 14.70 -4.41 32.66
N PRO A 132 15.11 -3.17 32.99
CA PRO A 132 15.20 -2.75 34.38
C PRO A 132 13.80 -2.59 34.99
#